data_AF-J2IE91-F1
#
_entry.id   AF-J2IE91-F1
#
_cell.length_a   1.000
_cell.length_b   1.000
_cell.length_c   1.000
_cell.angle_alpha   90.00
_cell.angle_beta   90.00
_cell.angle_gamma   90.00
#
_symmetry.space_group_name_H-M   'P 1'
#
loop_
_entity.id
_entity.type
_entity.pdbx_description
1 polymer ?
#
loop_
_entity_poly.entity_id
_entity_poly.type
_entity_poly.pdbx_seq_one_letter_code
_entity_poly.pdbx_strand_id
1 'polypeptide(L)'
;MPYSKPWLSYNEQLALLESRGLLITDRAAALEYLERIGYYRLSGYWYAFRERSGELVLLDNGKKPKNPKSTTMFSGMREKEQDAISALYGLSNGRVFASWLRSLNYLRNVCAHHSRLWNRNIIDQPKLPDTAEVAWIADFTSNNHAIARCFLLLKICQHLLLMINPSSTSPAKMREQLLDFPDLAHIGLDLKGMGVTADWTNKW
;
A
#
# COMPACT_ATOMS: atom_id res chain seq x y z
N MET A 1 -20.29 -11.78 -3.49
CA MET A 1 -21.23 -12.25 -2.46
C MET A 1 -21.98 -11.06 -1.90
N PRO A 2 -23.31 -11.10 -1.78
CA PRO A 2 -24.07 -10.04 -1.14
C PRO A 2 -23.69 -9.95 0.35
N TYR A 3 -23.61 -8.72 0.87
CA TYR A 3 -23.31 -8.47 2.27
C TYR A 3 -24.48 -8.94 3.14
N SER A 4 -24.30 -10.05 3.87
CA SER A 4 -25.37 -10.74 4.60
C SER A 4 -25.40 -10.47 6.11
N LYS A 5 -24.55 -9.56 6.62
CA LYS A 5 -24.54 -9.26 8.05
C LYS A 5 -25.74 -8.36 8.40
N PRO A 6 -26.58 -8.75 9.39
CA PRO A 6 -27.68 -7.91 9.83
C PRO A 6 -27.14 -6.60 10.41
N TRP A 7 -27.88 -5.52 10.19
CA TRP A 7 -27.64 -4.27 10.89
C TRP A 7 -27.94 -4.46 12.39
N LEU A 8 -27.11 -3.87 13.24
CA LEU A 8 -27.27 -3.87 14.70
C LEU A 8 -27.40 -2.43 15.18
N SER A 9 -28.36 -2.18 16.06
CA SER A 9 -28.47 -0.93 16.82
C SER A 9 -27.29 -0.75 17.78
N TYR A 10 -27.08 0.47 18.29
CA TYR A 10 -25.99 0.74 19.24
C TYR A 10 -26.10 -0.09 20.52
N ASN A 11 -27.33 -0.36 20.99
CA ASN A 11 -27.57 -1.25 22.14
C ASN A 11 -27.18 -2.70 21.84
N GLU A 12 -27.53 -3.20 20.64
CA GLU A 12 -27.14 -4.55 20.23
C GLU A 12 -25.63 -4.67 19.98
N GLN A 13 -25.00 -3.61 19.47
CA GLN A 13 -23.55 -3.52 19.34
C GLN A 13 -22.88 -3.56 20.72
N LEU A 14 -23.40 -2.83 21.71
CA LEU A 14 -22.89 -2.86 23.08
C LEU A 14 -23.04 -4.27 23.69
N ALA A 15 -24.21 -4.88 23.57
CA ALA A 15 -24.46 -6.23 24.06
C ALA A 15 -23.53 -7.27 23.40
N LEU A 16 -23.27 -7.14 22.10
CA LEU A 16 -22.32 -7.97 21.37
C LEU A 16 -20.87 -7.81 21.88
N LEU A 17 -20.50 -6.62 22.33
CA LEU A 17 -19.16 -6.38 22.89
C LEU A 17 -19.01 -7.06 24.26
N GLU A 18 -20.01 -6.94 25.12
CA GLU A 18 -20.03 -7.62 26.41
C GLU A 18 -20.05 -9.14 26.25
N SER A 19 -20.84 -9.67 25.31
CA SER A 19 -20.88 -11.11 25.02
C SER A 19 -19.56 -11.66 24.49
N ARG A 20 -18.68 -10.77 23.99
CA ARG A 20 -17.31 -11.11 23.54
C ARG A 20 -16.26 -10.90 24.62
N GLY A 21 -16.67 -10.58 25.84
CA GLY A 21 -15.79 -10.41 26.99
C GLY A 21 -15.19 -9.00 27.10
N LEU A 22 -15.71 -7.99 26.40
CA LEU A 22 -15.30 -6.61 26.65
C LEU A 22 -15.89 -6.15 27.99
N LEU A 23 -15.03 -5.81 28.94
CA LEU A 23 -15.43 -5.23 30.22
C LEU A 23 -15.88 -3.79 30.00
N ILE A 24 -17.14 -3.49 30.36
CA ILE A 24 -17.75 -2.16 30.23
C ILE A 24 -18.13 -1.68 31.62
N THR A 25 -17.39 -0.70 32.14
CA THR A 25 -17.60 -0.15 33.48
C THR A 25 -18.71 0.90 33.52
N ASP A 26 -18.94 1.60 32.41
CA ASP A 26 -20.00 2.59 32.23
C ASP A 26 -20.70 2.36 30.88
N ARG A 27 -21.93 1.85 30.94
CA ARG A 27 -22.73 1.55 29.75
C ARG A 27 -23.22 2.82 29.04
N ALA A 28 -23.53 3.88 29.77
CA ALA A 28 -24.06 5.10 29.20
C ALA A 28 -22.97 5.81 28.38
N ALA A 29 -21.77 5.95 28.96
CA ALA A 29 -20.62 6.48 28.25
C ALA A 29 -20.22 5.60 27.04
N ALA A 30 -20.28 4.27 27.18
CA ALA A 30 -19.98 3.37 26.07
C ALA A 30 -20.95 3.51 24.89
N LEU A 31 -22.25 3.70 25.16
CA LEU A 31 -23.25 3.99 24.12
C LEU A 31 -22.98 5.33 23.44
N GLU A 32 -22.70 6.38 24.21
CA GLU A 32 -22.35 7.70 23.65
C GLU A 32 -21.13 7.61 22.72
N TYR A 33 -20.08 6.86 23.11
CA TYR A 33 -18.92 6.65 22.26
C TYR A 33 -19.23 5.82 21.01
N LEU A 34 -20.07 4.79 21.11
CA LEU A 34 -20.50 3.99 19.97
C LEU A 34 -21.29 4.83 18.96
N GLU A 35 -22.18 5.70 19.44
CA GLU A 35 -22.96 6.62 18.61
C GLU A 35 -22.05 7.67 17.93
N ARG A 36 -21.15 8.28 18.70
CA ARG A 36 -20.30 9.38 18.22
C ARG A 36 -19.16 8.94 17.31
N ILE A 37 -18.53 7.79 17.58
CA ILE A 37 -17.30 7.34 16.90
C ILE A 37 -17.60 6.20 15.91
N GLY A 38 -18.58 5.36 16.21
CA GLY A 38 -18.96 4.21 15.41
C GLY A 38 -18.17 2.94 15.75
N TYR A 39 -18.89 1.81 15.83
CA TYR A 39 -18.33 0.49 16.16
C TYR A 39 -17.13 0.08 15.31
N TYR A 40 -17.20 0.24 13.98
CA TYR A 40 -16.11 -0.20 13.09
C TYR A 40 -14.82 0.57 13.33
N ARG A 41 -14.90 1.87 13.64
CA ARG A 41 -13.73 2.69 13.93
C ARG A 41 -13.11 2.32 15.27
N LEU A 42 -13.93 2.09 16.29
CA LEU A 42 -13.46 1.65 17.61
C LEU A 42 -12.88 0.23 17.58
N SER A 43 -13.37 -0.63 16.68
CA SER A 43 -12.96 -2.05 16.63
C SER A 43 -11.47 -2.29 16.42
N GLY A 44 -10.78 -1.38 15.73
CA GLY A 44 -9.33 -1.45 15.55
C GLY A 44 -8.54 -1.21 16.84
N TYR A 45 -9.08 -0.37 17.74
CA TYR A 45 -8.41 -0.02 18.99
C TYR A 45 -8.48 -1.15 20.03
N TRP A 46 -9.54 -1.97 20.01
CA TRP A 46 -9.69 -3.09 20.95
C TRP A 46 -8.69 -4.23 20.70
N TYR A 47 -8.08 -4.30 19.51
CA TYR A 47 -7.16 -5.38 19.17
C TYR A 47 -5.95 -5.47 20.12
N ALA A 48 -5.46 -4.33 20.61
CA ALA A 48 -4.36 -4.26 21.56
C ALA A 48 -4.71 -4.80 22.96
N PHE A 49 -6.00 -4.88 23.29
CA PHE A 49 -6.52 -5.23 24.62
C PHE A 49 -7.14 -6.63 24.66
N ARG A 50 -7.04 -7.41 23.58
CA ARG A 50 -7.51 -8.80 23.58
C ARG A 50 -6.58 -9.68 24.40
N GLU A 51 -7.16 -10.48 25.29
CA GLU A 51 -6.44 -11.62 25.87
C GLU A 51 -6.03 -12.59 24.75
N ARG A 52 -4.76 -12.99 24.78
CA ARG A 52 -4.19 -13.92 23.78
C ARG A 52 -4.28 -15.33 24.35
N SER A 53 -4.90 -16.24 23.61
CA SER A 53 -5.15 -17.62 24.05
C SER A 53 -4.01 -18.61 23.74
N GLY A 54 -2.82 -18.14 23.35
CA GLY A 54 -1.71 -19.01 22.96
C GLY A 54 -0.35 -18.49 23.42
N GLU A 55 0.63 -19.40 23.50
CA GLU A 55 2.02 -19.05 23.84
C GLU A 55 2.61 -18.07 22.83
N LEU A 56 3.21 -17.01 23.35
CA LEU A 56 3.82 -15.94 22.57
C LEU A 56 5.26 -16.32 22.21
N VAL A 57 5.52 -16.71 20.95
CA VAL A 57 6.89 -16.72 20.44
C VAL A 57 7.28 -15.30 20.09
N LEU A 58 8.06 -14.66 20.97
CA LEU A 58 8.67 -13.38 20.73
C LEU A 58 9.79 -13.54 19.69
N LEU A 59 9.54 -13.13 18.45
CA LEU A 59 10.57 -13.09 17.40
C LEU A 59 11.67 -12.03 17.69
N ASP A 60 11.36 -11.07 18.57
CA ASP A 60 12.28 -10.04 19.06
C ASP A 60 12.23 -10.00 20.59
N ASN A 61 13.36 -9.84 21.26
CA ASN A 61 13.59 -9.79 22.73
C ASN A 61 12.69 -8.81 23.52
N GLY A 62 11.37 -8.97 23.51
CA GLY A 62 10.40 -8.17 24.27
C GLY A 62 10.12 -6.76 23.74
N LYS A 63 10.59 -6.38 22.55
CA LYS A 63 10.25 -5.07 21.96
C LYS A 63 8.84 -5.10 21.36
N LYS A 64 8.02 -4.08 21.68
CA LYS A 64 6.68 -3.91 21.08
C LYS A 64 6.81 -3.95 19.55
N PRO A 65 6.14 -4.88 18.84
CA PRO A 65 6.16 -4.87 17.40
C PRO A 65 5.55 -3.55 16.93
N LYS A 66 6.33 -2.74 16.21
CA LYS A 66 5.76 -1.60 15.49
C LYS A 66 4.73 -2.16 14.54
N ASN A 67 3.48 -1.65 14.56
CA ASN A 67 2.38 -2.11 13.71
C ASN A 67 2.90 -2.64 12.37
N PRO A 68 2.93 -3.97 12.17
CA PRO A 68 3.52 -4.51 10.97
C PRO A 68 2.63 -4.03 9.82
N LYS A 69 3.18 -3.18 8.96
CA LYS A 69 2.54 -2.88 7.69
C LYS A 69 2.51 -4.18 6.88
N SER A 70 1.65 -4.35 5.88
CA SER A 70 1.68 -5.56 5.03
C SER A 70 3.08 -5.83 4.44
N THR A 71 3.84 -4.77 4.16
CA THR A 71 5.27 -4.80 3.82
C THR A 71 6.16 -5.46 4.88
N THR A 72 5.79 -5.36 6.16
CA THR A 72 6.50 -5.96 7.30
C THR A 72 6.35 -7.48 7.32
N MET A 73 5.20 -8.01 6.89
CA MET A 73 4.99 -9.46 6.79
C MET A 73 5.88 -10.06 5.70
N PHE A 74 5.91 -9.44 4.51
CA PHE A 74 6.80 -9.87 3.44
C PHE A 74 8.28 -9.73 3.83
N SER A 75 8.68 -8.60 4.42
CA SER A 75 10.08 -8.40 4.82
C SER A 75 10.54 -9.35 5.92
N GLY A 76 9.64 -9.86 6.75
CA GLY A 76 9.93 -10.80 7.83
C GLY A 76 10.04 -12.27 7.39
N MET A 77 9.73 -12.59 6.13
CA MET A 77 9.88 -13.94 5.58
C MET A 77 11.36 -14.29 5.34
N ARG A 78 11.69 -15.57 5.21
CA ARG A 78 13.05 -16.00 4.82
C ARG A 78 13.34 -15.58 3.39
N GLU A 79 14.61 -15.34 3.06
CA GLU A 79 15.00 -14.89 1.71
C GLU A 79 14.48 -15.82 0.62
N LYS A 80 14.63 -17.14 0.80
CA LYS A 80 14.09 -18.15 -0.13
C LYS A 80 12.58 -18.02 -0.38
N GLU A 81 11.80 -17.70 0.65
CA GLU A 81 10.34 -17.56 0.53
C GLU A 81 9.98 -16.27 -0.19
N GLN A 82 10.67 -15.19 0.16
CA GLN A 82 10.45 -13.92 -0.50
C GLN A 82 10.86 -13.99 -1.98
N ASP A 83 11.96 -14.65 -2.33
CA ASP A 83 12.41 -14.85 -3.71
C ASP A 83 11.40 -15.71 -4.48
N ALA A 84 10.90 -16.80 -3.88
CA ALA A 84 9.86 -17.63 -4.46
C ALA A 84 8.56 -16.84 -4.75
N ILE A 85 8.12 -15.98 -3.83
CA ILE A 85 6.95 -15.10 -4.04
C ILE A 85 7.24 -14.05 -5.11
N SER A 86 8.43 -13.47 -5.10
CA SER A 86 8.82 -12.40 -6.04
C SER A 86 8.88 -12.90 -7.47
N ALA A 87 9.26 -14.17 -7.66
CA ALA A 87 9.27 -14.83 -8.96
C ALA A 87 7.88 -14.83 -9.63
N LEU A 88 6.80 -14.90 -8.84
CA LEU A 88 5.41 -14.80 -9.34
C LEU A 88 5.12 -13.44 -9.98
N TYR A 89 5.92 -12.41 -9.65
CA TYR A 89 5.82 -11.05 -10.18
C TYR A 89 6.95 -10.73 -11.16
N GLY A 90 7.71 -11.73 -11.62
CA GLY A 90 8.79 -11.53 -12.60
C GLY A 90 10.08 -10.96 -12.02
N LEU A 91 10.35 -11.19 -10.73
CA LEU A 91 11.58 -10.75 -10.05
C LEU A 91 12.25 -11.92 -9.33
N SER A 92 13.51 -12.23 -9.64
CA SER A 92 14.25 -13.27 -8.91
C SER A 92 14.64 -12.84 -7.49
N ASN A 93 14.95 -11.56 -7.30
CA ASN A 93 15.42 -11.04 -6.03
C ASN A 93 14.28 -10.42 -5.22
N GLY A 94 13.84 -11.10 -4.18
CA GLY A 94 12.74 -10.59 -3.38
C GLY A 94 13.10 -9.38 -2.53
N ARG A 95 14.38 -9.04 -2.34
CA ARG A 95 14.77 -7.84 -1.58
C ARG A 95 14.48 -6.61 -2.44
N VAL A 96 14.58 -6.74 -3.77
CA VAL A 96 14.10 -5.74 -4.72
C VAL A 96 12.58 -5.62 -4.61
N PHE A 97 11.85 -6.74 -4.67
CA PHE A 97 10.40 -6.71 -4.51
C PHE A 97 9.93 -6.13 -3.17
N ALA A 98 10.62 -6.44 -2.06
CA ALA A 98 10.37 -5.84 -0.75
C ALA A 98 10.53 -4.31 -0.78
N SER A 99 11.50 -3.79 -1.52
CA SER A 99 11.66 -2.35 -1.70
C SER A 99 10.50 -1.74 -2.49
N TRP A 100 10.03 -2.41 -3.55
CA TRP A 100 8.87 -1.99 -4.33
C TRP A 100 7.64 -1.89 -3.44
N LEU A 101 7.36 -2.91 -2.63
CA LEU A 101 6.22 -2.92 -1.72
C LEU A 101 6.28 -1.74 -0.72
N ARG A 102 7.47 -1.41 -0.20
CA ARG A 102 7.65 -0.23 0.69
C ARG A 102 7.37 1.08 -0.03
N SER A 103 7.93 1.26 -1.23
CA SER A 103 7.70 2.44 -2.07
C SER A 103 6.22 2.61 -2.44
N LEU A 104 5.54 1.52 -2.78
CA LEU A 104 4.10 1.52 -3.08
C LEU A 104 3.25 1.84 -1.84
N ASN A 105 3.67 1.38 -0.66
CA ASN A 105 3.01 1.74 0.58
C ASN A 105 3.15 3.24 0.86
N TYR A 106 4.34 3.81 0.64
CA TYR A 106 4.52 5.27 0.69
C TYR A 106 3.58 5.98 -0.29
N LEU A 107 3.57 5.57 -1.57
CA LEU A 107 2.69 6.15 -2.59
C LEU A 107 1.22 6.08 -2.18
N ARG A 108 0.75 4.91 -1.74
CA ARG A 108 -0.62 4.71 -1.28
C ARG A 108 -0.98 5.65 -0.13
N ASN A 109 -0.05 5.88 0.80
CA ASN A 109 -0.30 6.80 1.92
C ASN A 109 -0.38 8.25 1.45
N VAL A 110 0.47 8.67 0.51
CA VAL A 110 0.37 10.01 -0.11
C VAL A 110 -0.99 10.19 -0.79
N CYS A 111 -1.46 9.20 -1.56
CA CYS A 111 -2.78 9.21 -2.19
C CYS A 111 -3.92 9.26 -1.15
N ALA A 112 -3.84 8.44 -0.09
CA ALA A 112 -4.86 8.39 0.95
C ALA A 112 -4.97 9.69 1.77
N HIS A 113 -3.91 10.49 1.79
CA HIS A 113 -3.89 11.83 2.38
C HIS A 113 -4.17 12.94 1.35
N HIS A 114 -4.68 12.59 0.16
CA HIS A 114 -4.98 13.53 -0.94
C HIS A 114 -3.82 14.50 -1.25
N SER A 115 -2.59 14.05 -1.02
CA SER A 115 -1.40 14.86 -1.22
C SER A 115 -0.97 14.88 -2.67
N ARG A 116 -0.36 15.98 -3.11
CA ARG A 116 0.15 16.13 -4.48
C ARG A 116 1.21 15.07 -4.80
N LEU A 117 1.01 14.34 -5.91
CA LEU A 117 2.00 13.41 -6.48
C LEU A 117 2.95 14.08 -7.47
N TRP A 118 2.43 15.02 -8.27
CA TRP A 118 3.21 15.73 -9.28
C TRP A 118 4.40 16.46 -8.64
N ASN A 119 5.59 16.26 -9.20
CA ASN A 119 6.87 16.79 -8.74
C ASN A 119 7.19 16.49 -7.26
N ARG A 120 6.66 15.39 -6.71
CA ARG A 120 6.99 14.93 -5.36
C ARG A 120 8.21 14.02 -5.39
N ASN A 121 9.14 14.23 -4.47
CA ASN A 121 10.21 13.26 -4.21
C ASN A 121 9.66 12.06 -3.41
N ILE A 122 9.91 10.87 -3.93
CA ILE A 122 9.66 9.61 -3.25
C ILE A 122 10.77 9.40 -2.22
N ILE A 123 10.37 9.28 -0.95
CA ILE A 123 11.31 9.07 0.16
C ILE A 123 11.80 7.63 0.15
N ASP A 124 10.87 6.68 0.10
CA ASP A 124 11.17 5.26 0.00
C ASP A 124 11.38 4.89 -1.48
N GLN A 125 12.56 5.15 -2.02
CA GLN A 125 12.86 4.84 -3.43
C GLN A 125 13.01 3.32 -3.64
N PRO A 126 12.43 2.76 -4.72
CA PRO A 126 12.52 1.35 -5.01
C PRO A 126 13.92 1.02 -5.53
N LYS A 127 14.41 -0.18 -5.22
CA LYS A 127 15.59 -0.73 -5.89
C LYS A 127 15.20 -1.13 -7.32
N LEU A 128 16.14 -0.99 -8.24
CA LEU A 128 15.98 -1.42 -9.62
C LEU A 128 16.45 -2.89 -9.73
N PRO A 129 15.66 -3.79 -10.35
CA PRO A 129 16.11 -5.13 -10.73
C PRO A 129 17.05 -5.07 -11.93
N ASP A 130 17.57 -6.24 -12.35
CA ASP A 130 18.34 -6.33 -13.58
C ASP A 130 17.45 -6.03 -14.80
N THR A 131 17.98 -5.28 -15.76
CA THR A 131 17.34 -4.99 -17.04
C THR A 131 17.05 -6.24 -17.86
N ALA A 132 17.81 -7.32 -17.67
CA ALA A 132 17.55 -8.61 -18.30
C ALA A 132 16.25 -9.27 -17.79
N GLU A 133 15.86 -8.99 -16.55
CA GLU A 133 14.60 -9.48 -15.96
C GLU A 133 13.43 -8.55 -16.30
N VAL A 134 13.67 -7.24 -16.23
CA VAL A 134 12.63 -6.21 -16.42
C VAL A 134 13.13 -5.13 -17.38
N ALA A 135 12.88 -5.34 -18.68
CA ALA A 135 13.43 -4.49 -19.74
C ALA A 135 13.09 -2.99 -19.60
N TRP A 136 11.89 -2.65 -19.13
CA TRP A 136 11.45 -1.25 -19.01
C TRP A 136 12.21 -0.45 -17.93
N ILE A 137 12.97 -1.12 -17.06
CA ILE A 137 13.81 -0.46 -16.03
C ILE A 137 15.00 0.26 -16.66
N ALA A 138 15.41 -0.11 -17.88
CA ALA A 138 16.56 0.48 -18.56
C ALA A 138 16.49 2.01 -18.66
N ASP A 139 15.28 2.57 -18.82
CA ASP A 139 15.04 4.01 -18.91
C ASP A 139 15.30 4.76 -17.58
N PHE A 140 15.41 4.04 -16.45
CA PHE A 140 15.60 4.59 -15.11
C PHE A 140 17.02 4.43 -14.57
N THR A 141 17.79 3.45 -15.04
CA THR A 141 19.10 3.06 -14.50
C THR A 141 20.11 4.20 -14.34
N SER A 142 20.09 5.17 -15.27
CA SER A 142 21.00 6.33 -15.27
C SER A 142 20.28 7.65 -14.97
N ASN A 143 19.03 7.61 -14.50
CA ASN A 143 18.18 8.78 -14.34
C ASN A 143 17.73 8.94 -12.88
N ASN A 144 18.61 9.53 -12.06
CA ASN A 144 18.36 9.80 -10.64
C ASN A 144 17.09 10.63 -10.39
N HIS A 145 16.79 11.57 -11.30
CA HIS A 145 15.53 12.33 -11.21
C HIS A 145 14.34 11.39 -11.39
N ALA A 146 14.28 10.57 -12.43
CA ALA A 146 13.16 9.65 -12.63
C ALA A 146 12.99 8.63 -11.49
N ILE A 147 14.10 8.10 -10.95
CA ILE A 147 14.08 7.18 -9.79
C ILE A 147 13.44 7.85 -8.56
N ALA A 148 13.73 9.13 -8.33
CA ALA A 148 13.23 9.88 -7.20
C ALA A 148 11.76 10.32 -7.33
N ARG A 149 11.08 10.07 -8.46
CA ARG A 149 9.73 10.59 -8.74
C ARG A 149 8.69 9.49 -8.87
N CYS A 150 7.41 9.89 -8.86
CA CYS A 150 6.32 8.94 -8.79
C CYS A 150 6.11 8.11 -10.06
N PHE A 151 6.59 8.54 -11.23
CA PHE A 151 6.39 7.81 -12.48
C PHE A 151 6.96 6.38 -12.45
N LEU A 152 8.13 6.18 -11.84
CA LEU A 152 8.69 4.84 -11.63
C LEU A 152 7.74 3.95 -10.83
N LEU A 153 7.09 4.48 -9.80
CA LEU A 153 6.12 3.73 -9.00
C LEU A 153 4.84 3.41 -9.78
N LEU A 154 4.44 4.26 -10.72
CA LEU A 154 3.32 3.99 -11.62
C LEU A 154 3.66 2.83 -12.58
N LYS A 155 4.88 2.79 -13.13
CA LYS A 155 5.36 1.65 -13.94
C LYS A 155 5.45 0.35 -13.12
N ILE A 156 5.89 0.43 -11.87
CA ILE A 156 5.87 -0.72 -10.94
C ILE A 156 4.43 -1.19 -10.69
N CYS A 157 3.50 -0.29 -10.39
CA CYS A 157 2.08 -0.62 -10.20
C CYS A 157 1.50 -1.32 -11.44
N GLN A 158 1.78 -0.77 -12.63
CA GLN A 158 1.36 -1.36 -13.90
C GLN A 158 1.91 -2.78 -14.06
N HIS A 159 3.21 -2.96 -13.88
CA HIS A 159 3.88 -4.27 -13.98
C HIS A 159 3.21 -5.31 -13.07
N LEU A 160 3.06 -4.98 -11.78
CA LEU A 160 2.43 -5.90 -10.83
C LEU A 160 0.97 -6.17 -11.17
N LEU A 161 0.22 -5.15 -11.59
CA LEU A 161 -1.18 -5.32 -11.94
C LEU A 161 -1.37 -6.23 -13.15
N LEU A 162 -0.51 -6.13 -14.16
CA LEU A 162 -0.55 -6.99 -15.34
C LEU A 162 -0.10 -8.42 -15.03
N MET A 163 0.83 -8.62 -14.09
CA MET A 163 1.17 -9.96 -13.60
C MET A 163 0.02 -10.62 -12.83
N ILE A 164 -0.72 -9.83 -12.03
CA ILE A 164 -1.85 -10.33 -11.22
C ILE A 164 -3.11 -10.53 -12.08
N ASN A 165 -3.40 -9.58 -12.96
CA ASN A 165 -4.57 -9.57 -13.83
C ASN A 165 -4.21 -9.00 -15.21
N PRO A 166 -3.79 -9.86 -16.15
CA PRO A 166 -3.43 -9.46 -17.51
C PRO A 166 -4.57 -8.76 -18.28
N SER A 167 -5.83 -9.02 -17.90
CA SER A 167 -7.02 -8.43 -18.54
C SER A 167 -7.40 -7.05 -17.99
N SER A 168 -6.64 -6.52 -17.02
CA SER A 168 -6.96 -5.24 -16.39
C SER A 168 -6.86 -4.07 -17.36
N THR A 169 -7.93 -3.27 -17.46
CA THR A 169 -7.94 -2.02 -18.23
C THR A 169 -7.32 -0.84 -17.48
N SER A 170 -6.96 -1.01 -16.21
CA SER A 170 -6.50 0.11 -15.37
C SER A 170 -5.22 0.78 -15.87
N PRO A 171 -4.23 0.05 -16.43
CA PRO A 171 -3.06 0.69 -17.05
C PRO A 171 -3.44 1.61 -18.21
N ALA A 172 -4.40 1.23 -19.05
CA ALA A 172 -4.86 2.07 -20.15
C ALA A 172 -5.50 3.37 -19.63
N LYS A 173 -6.36 3.27 -18.60
CA LYS A 173 -6.96 4.44 -17.94
C LYS A 173 -5.91 5.38 -17.34
N MET A 174 -4.87 4.83 -16.71
CA MET A 174 -3.76 5.64 -16.18
C MET A 174 -3.00 6.37 -17.30
N ARG A 175 -2.77 5.69 -18.44
CA ARG A 175 -2.15 6.32 -19.62
C ARG A 175 -2.98 7.49 -20.13
N GLU A 176 -4.29 7.28 -20.28
CA GLU A 176 -5.24 8.31 -20.73
C GLU A 176 -5.22 9.51 -19.78
N GLN A 177 -5.23 9.29 -18.46
CA GLN A 177 -5.14 10.36 -17.47
C GLN A 177 -3.82 11.14 -17.55
N LEU A 178 -2.71 10.49 -17.85
CA LEU A 178 -1.42 11.15 -18.05
C LEU A 178 -1.39 11.95 -19.36
N LEU A 179 -2.07 11.48 -20.40
CA LEU A 179 -2.21 12.19 -21.68
C LEU A 179 -3.14 13.39 -21.58
N ASP A 180 -4.14 13.34 -20.70
CA ASP A 180 -5.06 14.45 -20.39
C ASP A 180 -4.42 15.51 -19.47
N PHE A 181 -3.12 15.40 -19.17
CA PHE A 181 -2.41 16.42 -18.40
C PHE A 181 -2.44 17.76 -19.15
N PRO A 182 -2.88 18.86 -18.52
CA PRO A 182 -3.05 20.14 -19.19
C PRO A 182 -1.73 20.70 -19.71
N ASP A 183 -1.78 21.42 -20.83
CA ASP A 183 -0.63 22.17 -21.32
C ASP A 183 -0.35 23.38 -20.42
N LEU A 184 0.69 23.24 -19.62
CA LEU A 184 1.16 24.24 -18.66
C LEU A 184 2.61 24.63 -18.95
N ALA A 185 3.06 24.50 -20.21
CA ALA A 185 4.41 24.83 -20.63
C ALA A 185 4.78 26.30 -20.32
N HIS A 186 3.81 27.21 -20.40
CA HIS A 186 3.98 28.64 -20.10
C HIS A 186 4.42 28.94 -18.66
N ILE A 187 4.19 28.02 -17.72
CA ILE A 187 4.62 28.13 -16.31
C ILE A 187 5.66 27.04 -15.95
N GLY A 188 6.23 26.37 -16.94
CA GLY A 188 7.26 25.35 -16.77
C GLY A 188 6.77 24.07 -16.08
N LEU A 189 5.47 23.79 -16.11
CA LEU A 189 4.91 22.56 -15.55
C LEU A 189 4.66 21.55 -16.66
N ASP A 190 5.28 20.38 -16.54
CA ASP A 190 5.14 19.29 -17.48
C ASP A 190 5.16 17.92 -16.78
N LEU A 191 5.00 16.86 -17.57
CA LEU A 191 5.11 15.48 -17.09
C LEU A 191 6.57 15.09 -16.72
N LYS A 192 7.59 15.80 -17.19
CA LYS A 192 8.98 15.51 -16.77
C LYS A 192 9.16 15.78 -15.29
N GLY A 193 8.41 16.73 -14.73
CA GLY A 193 8.33 16.96 -13.28
C GLY A 193 7.98 15.71 -12.46
N MET A 194 7.20 14.77 -13.00
CA MET A 194 6.87 13.52 -12.31
C MET A 194 7.83 12.35 -12.64
N GLY A 195 8.90 12.60 -13.39
CA GLY A 195 9.92 11.60 -13.73
C GLY A 195 9.59 10.76 -14.96
N VAL A 196 8.70 11.25 -15.83
CA VAL A 196 8.42 10.62 -17.12
C VAL A 196 9.69 10.50 -17.96
N THR A 197 9.92 9.32 -18.54
CA THR A 197 11.07 9.03 -19.40
C THR A 197 10.78 9.39 -20.86
N ALA A 198 11.83 9.43 -21.68
CA ALA A 198 11.65 9.63 -23.12
C ALA A 198 10.83 8.47 -23.72
N ASP A 199 9.93 8.79 -24.65
CA ASP A 199 9.10 7.82 -25.36
C ASP A 199 8.18 6.95 -24.46
N TRP A 200 7.87 7.45 -23.26
CA TRP A 200 7.04 6.73 -22.30
C TRP A 200 5.65 6.35 -22.83
N THR A 201 5.10 7.10 -23.79
CA THR A 201 3.77 6.87 -24.36
C THR A 201 3.67 5.59 -25.18
N ASN A 202 4.78 5.21 -25.82
CA ASN A 202 4.91 3.98 -26.60
C ASN A 202 5.39 2.82 -25.73
N LYS A 203 6.16 3.13 -24.68
CA LYS A 203 6.66 2.16 -23.69
C LYS A 203 5.76 1.99 -22.47
N TRP A 204 4.53 2.52 -22.50
CA TRP A 204 3.58 2.37 -21.41
C TRP A 204 3.03 0.96 -21.39
#